data_AF-A0A1R3WGJ9-F1
#
_entry.id   AF-A0A1R3WGJ9-F1
#
_cell.length_a   1.000
_cell.length_b   1.000
_cell.length_c   1.000
_cell.angle_alpha   90.00
_cell.angle_beta   90.00
_cell.angle_gamma   90.00
#
_symmetry.space_group_name_H-M   'P 1'
#
loop_
_entity.id
_entity.type
_entity.pdbx_description
1 polymer ?
#
loop_
_entity_poly.entity_id
_entity_poly.type
_entity_poly.pdbx_seq_one_letter_code
_entity_poly.pdbx_strand_id
1 'polypeptide(L)'
;MSVALQEIQTIAAGSVKKQRAAKEKRKRKQKIHIEAIDGFLPYEGLHNPLSRSDTSYKSGMPLRTKANGGVPKVVLNDSDAEEAVKIEAVLQPNVWDVHCQPVKIKLPGGKGEPKSHTFDVGIEYDCGRKKLIFVRGQISLDSSKTKSRIANIVRHTPADAADEIVVISDASFSRVYRDNNRRILMCQLMPNLDADEGVVELVDYARAGARLEDIVTDSGLPESVAYHAIMRMIGAGRIGAERDAVIDYPSQIWSKKQ
;
A
#
# COMPACT_ATOMS: atom_id res chain seq x y z
N MET A 1 -32.00 13.65 50.59
CA MET A 1 -31.21 13.78 49.34
C MET A 1 -30.06 14.74 49.55
N SER A 2 -28.79 14.41 49.45
CA SER A 2 -28.03 13.20 49.78
C SER A 2 -26.59 13.73 49.83
N VAL A 3 -25.96 13.70 51.00
CA VAL A 3 -24.57 14.18 51.21
C VAL A 3 -23.60 13.52 50.20
N ALA A 4 -23.95 12.34 49.71
CA ALA A 4 -23.23 11.61 48.66
C ALA A 4 -23.14 12.34 47.31
N LEU A 5 -24.10 13.22 46.95
CA LEU A 5 -24.08 13.92 45.65
C LEU A 5 -23.07 15.07 45.62
N GLN A 6 -22.85 15.75 46.74
CA GLN A 6 -21.80 16.76 46.88
C GLN A 6 -20.41 16.13 46.99
N GLU A 7 -20.28 14.97 47.65
CA GLU A 7 -19.01 14.23 47.69
C GLU A 7 -18.61 13.72 46.29
N ILE A 8 -19.56 13.22 45.49
CA ILE A 8 -19.30 12.78 44.11
C ILE A 8 -18.86 13.95 43.20
N GLN A 9 -19.47 15.14 43.35
CA GLN A 9 -19.07 16.32 42.58
C GLN A 9 -17.70 16.86 42.99
N THR A 10 -17.33 16.74 44.28
CA THR A 10 -16.01 17.15 44.77
C THR A 10 -14.91 16.19 44.29
N ILE A 11 -15.21 14.89 44.21
CA ILE A 11 -14.32 13.88 43.61
C ILE A 11 -14.18 14.10 42.09
N ALA A 12 -15.24 14.49 41.39
CA ALA A 12 -15.20 14.77 39.95
C ALA A 12 -14.49 16.10 39.59
N ALA A 13 -14.51 17.10 40.48
CA ALA A 13 -13.80 18.37 40.30
C ALA A 13 -12.29 18.27 40.56
N GLY A 14 -11.84 17.20 41.22
CA GLY A 14 -10.43 16.80 41.34
C GLY A 14 -9.89 16.26 40.02
N SER A 15 -9.86 17.09 38.98
CA SER A 15 -9.14 16.81 37.75
C SER A 15 -7.68 16.60 38.11
N VAL A 16 -7.28 15.33 38.23
CA VAL A 16 -5.88 14.94 38.26
C VAL A 16 -5.30 15.45 36.95
N LYS A 17 -4.67 16.64 37.00
CA LYS A 17 -3.64 17.01 36.04
C LYS A 17 -2.66 15.87 36.11
N LYS A 18 -2.81 14.87 35.24
CA LYS A 18 -1.75 13.92 34.91
C LYS A 18 -0.61 14.81 34.49
N GLN A 19 0.31 15.09 35.42
CA GLN A 19 1.63 15.55 35.08
C GLN A 19 2.13 14.49 34.11
N ARG A 20 2.08 14.79 32.81
CA ARG A 20 2.77 13.98 31.81
C ARG A 20 4.22 14.11 32.21
N ALA A 21 4.72 13.13 32.96
CA ALA A 21 6.14 12.95 33.19
C ALA A 21 6.81 13.17 31.83
N ALA A 22 7.74 14.12 31.77
CA ALA A 22 8.45 14.43 30.54
C ALA A 22 9.08 13.12 30.07
N LYS A 23 8.45 12.49 29.07
CA LYS A 23 8.86 11.19 28.59
C LYS A 23 10.29 11.36 28.11
N GLU A 24 11.24 10.75 28.81
CA GLU A 24 12.66 10.81 28.49
C GLU A 24 12.79 10.55 26.99
N LYS A 25 13.35 11.52 26.26
CA LYS A 25 13.44 11.43 24.79
C LYS A 25 14.34 10.24 24.47
N ARG A 26 13.72 9.09 24.21
CA ARG A 26 14.43 7.88 23.76
C ARG A 26 15.36 8.28 22.64
N LYS A 27 16.65 7.95 22.77
CA LYS A 27 17.66 8.20 21.74
C LYS A 27 17.13 7.60 20.43
N ARG A 28 17.11 8.39 19.36
CA ARG A 28 16.71 7.91 18.03
C ARG A 28 17.64 6.75 17.66
N LYS A 29 17.07 5.56 17.45
CA LYS A 29 17.83 4.41 16.97
C LYS A 29 18.40 4.75 15.59
N GLN A 30 19.57 4.20 15.26
CA GLN A 30 20.22 4.42 13.97
C GLN A 30 19.31 3.96 12.82
N LYS A 31 19.44 4.63 11.67
CA LYS A 31 18.78 4.20 10.44
C LYS A 31 19.37 2.89 9.96
N ILE A 32 18.52 2.05 9.36
CA ILE A 32 18.96 0.79 8.76
C ILE A 32 19.32 1.12 7.31
N HIS A 33 20.56 0.88 6.92
CA HIS A 33 21.00 1.03 5.54
C HIS A 33 20.97 -0.32 4.86
N ILE A 34 20.33 -0.39 3.68
CA ILE A 34 20.42 -1.55 2.81
C ILE A 34 21.62 -1.29 1.90
N GLU A 35 22.61 -2.16 1.97
CA GLU A 35 23.76 -2.13 1.06
C GLU A 35 23.35 -2.56 -0.35
N ALA A 36 24.24 -2.41 -1.33
CA ALA A 36 23.98 -2.90 -2.67
C ALA A 36 23.69 -4.41 -2.63
N ILE A 37 22.58 -4.81 -3.23
CA ILE A 37 22.20 -6.22 -3.38
C ILE A 37 22.54 -6.59 -4.82
N ASP A 38 23.30 -7.67 -5.02
CA ASP A 38 23.66 -8.13 -6.36
C ASP A 38 22.41 -8.45 -7.20
N GLY A 39 22.40 -8.00 -8.45
CA GLY A 39 21.26 -8.13 -9.37
C GLY A 39 20.06 -7.20 -9.08
N PHE A 40 20.18 -6.24 -8.14
CA PHE A 40 19.10 -5.30 -7.82
C PHE A 40 19.48 -3.86 -8.17
N LEU A 41 18.49 -3.09 -8.63
CA LEU A 41 18.61 -1.64 -8.71
C LEU A 41 18.52 -1.01 -7.30
N PRO A 42 19.33 0.03 -7.02
CA PRO A 42 19.36 0.67 -5.71
C PRO A 42 18.06 1.42 -5.41
N TYR A 43 17.88 1.78 -4.14
CA TYR A 43 16.77 2.64 -3.72
C TYR A 43 16.99 4.09 -4.16
N GLU A 44 15.99 4.66 -4.86
CA GLU A 44 16.07 6.01 -5.45
C GLU A 44 15.23 7.08 -4.70
N GLY A 45 14.62 6.72 -3.57
CA GLY A 45 13.79 7.69 -2.83
C GLY A 45 14.61 8.78 -2.15
N LEU A 46 14.00 9.95 -1.99
CA LEU A 46 14.66 11.17 -1.48
C LEU A 46 15.25 11.03 -0.07
N HIS A 47 14.75 10.09 0.73
CA HIS A 47 15.37 9.76 2.01
C HIS A 47 15.11 8.30 2.40
N ASN A 48 16.05 7.71 3.14
CA ASN A 48 15.87 6.39 3.72
C ASN A 48 14.85 6.45 4.89
N PRO A 49 13.68 5.78 4.79
CA PRO A 49 12.69 5.74 5.86
C PRO A 49 13.04 4.71 6.94
N LEU A 50 13.85 3.70 6.63
CA LEU A 50 14.09 2.56 7.53
C LEU A 50 14.78 2.99 8.81
N SER A 51 14.11 2.70 9.92
CA SER A 51 14.59 2.97 11.27
C SER A 51 13.98 1.94 12.20
N ARG A 52 14.70 1.58 13.27
CA ARG A 52 14.15 0.72 14.31
C ARG A 52 13.15 1.53 15.14
N SER A 53 11.89 1.14 15.11
CA SER A 53 10.80 1.75 15.86
C SER A 53 9.83 0.67 16.28
N ASP A 54 9.40 0.72 17.53
CA ASP A 54 8.48 -0.29 18.08
C ASP A 54 7.01 0.09 17.80
N THR A 55 6.77 1.24 17.14
CA THR A 55 5.43 1.81 16.92
C THR A 55 5.11 2.09 15.45
N SER A 56 6.05 1.94 14.54
CA SER A 56 5.83 2.19 13.11
C SER A 56 6.27 0.98 12.30
N TYR A 57 5.38 0.48 11.45
CA TYR A 57 5.71 -0.53 10.46
C TYR A 57 6.53 0.12 9.35
N LYS A 58 7.74 -0.38 9.10
CA LYS A 58 8.59 0.05 8.00
C LYS A 58 9.12 -1.18 7.31
N SER A 59 9.04 -1.20 5.98
CA SER A 59 9.40 -2.38 5.19
C SER A 59 10.25 -1.99 3.98
N GLY A 60 10.92 -2.99 3.42
CA GLY A 60 11.53 -2.92 2.11
C GLY A 60 11.12 -4.15 1.31
N MET A 61 10.92 -3.99 0.01
CA MET A 61 10.57 -5.09 -0.89
C MET A 61 11.23 -4.91 -2.27
N PRO A 62 11.45 -5.99 -3.03
CA PRO A 62 11.74 -5.89 -4.45
C PRO A 62 10.50 -5.46 -5.22
N LEU A 63 10.68 -4.55 -6.17
CA LEU A 63 9.64 -4.18 -7.13
C LEU A 63 10.19 -4.35 -8.55
N ARG A 64 9.44 -5.05 -9.40
CA ARG A 64 9.74 -5.17 -10.84
C ARG A 64 8.70 -4.35 -11.59
N THR A 65 9.15 -3.47 -12.47
CA THR A 65 8.30 -2.63 -13.31
C THR A 65 8.81 -2.67 -14.74
N LYS A 66 7.98 -2.20 -15.68
CA LYS A 66 8.35 -2.14 -17.10
C LYS A 66 9.53 -1.19 -17.31
N ALA A 67 9.55 -0.06 -16.60
CA ALA A 67 10.64 0.91 -16.65
C ALA A 67 12.01 0.33 -16.26
N ASN A 68 12.04 -0.60 -15.31
CA ASN A 68 13.29 -1.25 -14.89
C ASN A 68 13.63 -2.48 -15.75
N GLY A 69 12.94 -2.70 -16.88
CA GLY A 69 13.13 -3.90 -17.72
C GLY A 69 12.87 -5.21 -16.97
N GLY A 70 12.04 -5.18 -15.93
CA GLY A 70 11.81 -6.32 -15.04
C GLY A 70 12.94 -6.63 -14.06
N VAL A 71 14.03 -5.86 -14.02
CA VAL A 71 15.08 -5.98 -12.99
C VAL A 71 14.52 -5.53 -11.63
N PRO A 72 14.73 -6.29 -10.53
CA PRO A 72 14.18 -5.92 -9.23
C PRO A 72 14.84 -4.65 -8.70
N LYS A 73 14.03 -3.68 -8.29
CA LYS A 73 14.45 -2.44 -7.62
C LYS A 73 14.11 -2.51 -6.13
N VAL A 74 15.03 -2.08 -5.28
CA VAL A 74 14.75 -1.95 -3.84
C VAL A 74 13.79 -0.77 -3.64
N VAL A 75 12.61 -1.04 -3.06
CA VAL A 75 11.68 0.01 -2.62
C VAL A 75 11.51 -0.04 -1.10
N LEU A 76 11.42 1.13 -0.48
CA LEU A 76 11.29 1.29 0.97
C LEU A 76 9.99 2.02 1.32
N ASN A 77 9.37 1.62 2.43
CA ASN A 77 8.07 2.09 2.88
C ASN A 77 8.15 2.60 4.32
N ASP A 78 7.53 3.75 4.60
CA ASP A 78 7.40 4.28 5.96
C ASP A 78 6.13 3.77 6.67
N SER A 79 5.25 3.05 5.95
CA SER A 79 4.02 2.46 6.47
C SER A 79 3.54 1.25 5.64
N ASP A 80 2.68 0.42 6.25
CA ASP A 80 1.95 -0.68 5.57
C ASP A 80 1.07 -0.17 4.42
N ALA A 81 0.48 1.02 4.57
CA ALA A 81 -0.38 1.62 3.57
C ALA A 81 0.40 2.08 2.33
N GLU A 82 1.61 2.63 2.51
CA GLU A 82 2.50 2.93 1.39
C GLU A 82 2.91 1.67 0.61
N GLU A 83 3.22 0.59 1.32
CA GLU A 83 3.50 -0.69 0.69
C GLU A 83 2.29 -1.18 -0.11
N ALA A 84 1.09 -1.16 0.49
CA ALA A 84 -0.15 -1.58 -0.17
C ALA A 84 -0.42 -0.80 -1.46
N VAL A 85 -0.23 0.53 -1.46
CA VAL A 85 -0.37 1.37 -2.66
C VAL A 85 0.60 0.93 -3.75
N LYS A 86 1.87 0.69 -3.41
CA LYS A 86 2.89 0.29 -4.40
C LYS A 86 2.59 -1.08 -4.98
N ILE A 87 2.19 -2.04 -4.13
CA ILE A 87 1.79 -3.38 -4.59
C ILE A 87 0.57 -3.26 -5.50
N GLU A 88 -0.48 -2.56 -5.08
CA GLU A 88 -1.69 -2.39 -5.90
C GLU A 88 -1.37 -1.76 -7.25
N ALA A 89 -0.48 -0.76 -7.28
CA ALA A 89 -0.06 -0.13 -8.52
C ALA A 89 0.65 -1.11 -9.47
N VAL A 90 1.63 -1.90 -9.00
CA VAL A 90 2.34 -2.83 -9.90
C VAL A 90 1.51 -4.02 -10.34
N LEU A 91 0.43 -4.35 -9.62
CA LEU A 91 -0.53 -5.34 -10.08
C LEU A 91 -1.38 -4.82 -11.24
N GLN A 92 -1.45 -3.50 -11.48
CA GLN A 92 -2.20 -2.96 -12.61
C GLN A 92 -1.42 -3.15 -13.93
N PRO A 93 -2.05 -3.72 -14.98
CA PRO A 93 -1.35 -4.04 -16.22
C PRO A 93 -0.88 -2.82 -17.01
N ASN A 94 -1.48 -1.66 -16.77
CA ASN A 94 -1.19 -0.41 -17.47
C ASN A 94 -0.19 0.51 -16.74
N VAL A 95 0.39 0.05 -15.63
CA VAL A 95 1.40 0.80 -14.88
C VAL A 95 2.79 0.54 -15.49
N TRP A 96 3.49 1.63 -15.76
CA TRP A 96 4.83 1.66 -16.34
C TRP A 96 5.92 1.63 -15.26
N ASP A 97 5.83 2.52 -14.27
CA ASP A 97 6.73 2.56 -13.11
C ASP A 97 6.04 3.02 -11.82
N VAL A 98 6.69 2.72 -10.69
CA VAL A 98 6.32 3.18 -9.36
C VAL A 98 7.54 3.77 -8.66
N HIS A 99 7.42 5.02 -8.25
CA HIS A 99 8.49 5.79 -7.63
C HIS A 99 8.24 5.96 -6.13
N CYS A 100 9.29 5.77 -5.33
CA CYS A 100 9.26 6.11 -3.91
C CYS A 100 9.64 7.59 -3.75
N GLN A 101 8.80 8.37 -3.08
CA GLN A 101 9.12 9.76 -2.77
C GLN A 101 9.46 10.62 -4.00
N PRO A 102 8.64 10.60 -5.07
CA PRO A 102 9.02 11.08 -6.41
C PRO A 102 9.38 12.57 -6.43
N VAL A 103 8.71 13.39 -5.62
CA VAL A 103 8.86 14.84 -5.68
C VAL A 103 8.72 15.47 -4.31
N LYS A 104 9.53 16.50 -4.07
CA LYS A 104 9.47 17.36 -2.89
C LYS A 104 9.12 18.78 -3.30
N ILE A 105 7.96 19.25 -2.86
CA ILE A 105 7.48 20.61 -3.11
C ILE A 105 7.81 21.52 -1.93
N LYS A 106 8.04 22.80 -2.21
CA LYS A 106 8.15 23.84 -1.18
C LYS A 106 6.77 24.37 -0.87
N LEU A 107 6.49 24.58 0.41
CA LEU A 107 5.24 25.20 0.87
C LEU A 107 5.57 26.58 1.44
N PRO A 108 4.74 27.60 1.21
CA PRO A 108 4.88 28.89 1.88
C PRO A 108 4.59 28.69 3.37
N GLY A 109 5.65 28.52 4.17
CA GLY A 109 5.51 28.19 5.58
C GLY A 109 5.62 29.43 6.49
N GLY A 110 4.63 29.61 7.37
CA GLY A 110 4.75 30.44 8.57
C GLY A 110 5.45 29.72 9.73
N LYS A 111 5.63 30.41 10.86
CA LYS A 111 6.29 29.84 12.06
C LYS A 111 5.48 28.65 12.59
N GLY A 112 6.03 27.43 12.46
CA GLY A 112 5.40 26.18 12.93
C GLY A 112 4.76 25.31 11.84
N GLU A 113 4.78 25.75 10.57
CA GLU A 113 4.28 24.96 9.45
C GLU A 113 5.39 24.22 8.68
N PRO A 114 5.08 23.07 8.05
CA PRO A 114 6.04 22.38 7.20
C PRO A 114 6.45 23.28 6.03
N LYS A 115 7.76 23.50 5.86
CA LYS A 115 8.31 24.28 4.73
C LYS A 115 8.33 23.51 3.40
N SER A 116 8.05 22.21 3.45
CA SER A 116 8.03 21.35 2.28
C SER A 116 7.16 20.11 2.52
N HIS A 117 6.69 19.51 1.44
CA HIS A 117 6.06 18.21 1.45
C HIS A 117 6.72 17.31 0.40
N THR A 118 6.85 16.03 0.73
CA THR A 118 7.28 14.99 -0.20
C THR A 118 6.11 14.03 -0.33
N PHE A 119 5.67 13.77 -1.56
CA PHE A 119 4.64 12.76 -1.83
C PHE A 119 5.21 11.38 -1.54
N ASP A 120 4.39 10.42 -1.15
CA ASP A 120 4.89 9.12 -0.70
C ASP A 120 5.17 8.18 -1.88
N VAL A 121 4.29 8.21 -2.89
CA VAL A 121 4.37 7.34 -4.07
C VAL A 121 4.07 8.15 -5.35
N GLY A 122 4.83 7.88 -6.41
CA GLY A 122 4.50 8.31 -7.77
C GLY A 122 4.16 7.09 -8.63
N ILE A 123 3.12 7.20 -9.46
CA ILE A 123 2.75 6.14 -10.40
C ILE A 123 2.79 6.74 -11.80
N GLU A 124 3.52 6.10 -12.70
CA GLU A 124 3.53 6.42 -14.12
C GLU A 124 2.83 5.30 -14.89
N TYR A 125 1.93 5.66 -15.80
CA TYR A 125 1.19 4.73 -16.64
C TYR A 125 1.81 4.64 -18.04
N ASP A 126 1.56 3.55 -18.76
CA ASP A 126 2.06 3.34 -20.13
C ASP A 126 1.68 4.48 -21.10
N CYS A 127 0.53 5.11 -20.85
CA CYS A 127 0.04 6.27 -21.63
C CYS A 127 0.74 7.60 -21.28
N GLY A 128 1.77 7.58 -20.44
CA GLY A 128 2.50 8.76 -19.97
C GLY A 128 1.82 9.54 -18.84
N ARG A 129 0.59 9.17 -18.45
CA ARG A 129 -0.10 9.80 -17.30
C ARG A 129 0.65 9.53 -16.00
N LYS A 130 0.64 10.52 -15.11
CA LYS A 130 1.34 10.49 -13.80
C LYS A 130 0.38 10.81 -12.67
N LYS A 131 0.49 10.04 -11.58
CA LYS A 131 -0.19 10.30 -10.32
C LYS A 131 0.80 10.49 -9.19
N LEU A 132 0.52 11.46 -8.33
CA LEU A 132 1.19 11.63 -7.05
C LEU A 132 0.26 11.22 -5.91
N ILE A 133 0.72 10.30 -5.07
CA ILE A 133 -0.04 9.75 -3.96
C ILE A 133 0.46 10.33 -2.65
N PHE A 134 -0.47 10.81 -1.84
CA PHE A 134 -0.26 11.16 -0.44
C PHE A 134 -1.03 10.18 0.45
N VAL A 135 -0.29 9.36 1.21
CA VAL A 135 -0.85 8.36 2.12
C VAL A 135 -1.02 8.97 3.51
N ARG A 136 -2.19 8.79 4.09
CA ARG A 136 -2.50 9.34 5.41
C ARG A 136 -3.48 8.50 6.19
N GLY A 137 -3.33 8.43 7.50
CA GLY A 137 -4.30 7.73 8.34
C GLY A 137 -5.68 8.38 8.35
N GLN A 138 -6.75 7.57 8.33
CA GLN A 138 -8.15 8.04 8.27
C GLN A 138 -8.47 9.08 9.34
N ILE A 139 -8.11 8.79 10.61
CA ILE A 139 -8.33 9.70 11.74
C ILE A 139 -7.67 11.06 11.51
N SER A 140 -6.50 11.08 10.86
CA SER A 140 -5.84 12.34 10.52
C SER A 140 -6.58 13.08 9.42
N LEU A 141 -7.11 12.37 8.42
CA LEU A 141 -7.84 12.97 7.29
C LEU A 141 -9.13 13.66 7.74
N ASP A 142 -9.74 13.21 8.83
CA ASP A 142 -10.96 13.84 9.37
C ASP A 142 -10.68 15.21 9.99
N SER A 143 -9.44 15.49 10.38
CA SER A 143 -9.03 16.78 10.96
C SER A 143 -9.04 17.90 9.92
N SER A 144 -9.69 19.02 10.25
CA SER A 144 -9.66 20.27 9.46
C SER A 144 -8.23 20.74 9.16
N LYS A 145 -7.31 20.60 10.13
CA LYS A 145 -5.89 20.94 9.95
C LYS A 145 -5.23 20.12 8.84
N THR A 146 -5.52 18.83 8.77
CA THR A 146 -4.98 17.95 7.72
C THR A 146 -5.59 18.30 6.36
N LYS A 147 -6.91 18.55 6.30
CA LYS A 147 -7.59 18.95 5.07
C LYS A 147 -7.02 20.27 4.52
N SER A 148 -6.84 21.29 5.37
CA SER A 148 -6.20 22.55 4.98
C SER A 148 -4.76 22.34 4.52
N ARG A 149 -4.01 21.44 5.17
CA ARG A 149 -2.65 21.09 4.74
C ARG A 149 -2.64 20.42 3.36
N ILE A 150 -3.56 19.49 3.10
CA ILE A 150 -3.71 18.82 1.80
C ILE A 150 -4.04 19.87 0.73
N ALA A 151 -5.00 20.76 0.99
CA ALA A 151 -5.33 21.83 0.06
C ALA A 151 -4.11 22.73 -0.24
N ASN A 152 -3.30 23.03 0.79
CA ASN A 152 -2.06 23.79 0.62
C ASN A 152 -1.02 23.04 -0.22
N ILE A 153 -0.89 21.73 -0.04
CA ILE A 153 -0.02 20.86 -0.85
C ILE A 153 -0.46 20.87 -2.30
N VAL A 154 -1.74 20.60 -2.58
CA VAL A 154 -2.29 20.57 -3.94
C VAL A 154 -2.08 21.92 -4.63
N ARG A 155 -2.40 23.03 -3.94
CA ARG A 155 -2.25 24.38 -4.48
C ARG A 155 -0.81 24.73 -4.90
N HIS A 156 0.18 24.19 -4.21
CA HIS A 156 1.60 24.48 -4.46
C HIS A 156 2.33 23.36 -5.19
N THR A 157 1.62 22.31 -5.61
CA THR A 157 2.20 21.29 -6.47
C THR A 157 2.24 21.85 -7.89
N PRO A 158 3.41 21.87 -8.55
CA PRO A 158 3.51 22.31 -9.93
C PRO A 158 2.59 21.50 -10.85
N ALA A 159 1.95 22.15 -11.82
CA ALA A 159 0.98 21.51 -12.72
C ALA A 159 1.61 20.45 -13.62
N ASP A 160 2.92 20.54 -13.86
CA ASP A 160 3.72 19.57 -14.61
C ASP A 160 4.24 18.40 -13.76
N ALA A 161 4.03 18.42 -12.44
CA ALA A 161 4.51 17.37 -11.55
C ALA A 161 3.69 16.06 -11.67
N ALA A 162 2.39 16.17 -11.96
CA ALA A 162 1.49 15.04 -12.23
C ALA A 162 0.15 15.51 -12.80
N ASP A 163 -0.55 14.60 -13.48
CA ASP A 163 -1.91 14.83 -13.98
C ASP A 163 -2.95 14.74 -12.87
N GLU A 164 -2.69 13.94 -11.83
CA GLU A 164 -3.60 13.76 -10.69
C GLU A 164 -2.84 13.65 -9.37
N ILE A 165 -3.41 14.27 -8.32
CA ILE A 165 -2.97 14.09 -6.94
C ILE A 165 -4.04 13.32 -6.20
N VAL A 166 -3.68 12.17 -5.64
CA VAL A 166 -4.60 11.29 -4.93
C VAL A 166 -4.21 11.21 -3.46
N VAL A 167 -5.17 11.37 -2.57
CA VAL A 167 -4.99 11.14 -1.15
C VAL A 167 -5.58 9.77 -0.80
N ILE A 168 -4.75 8.88 -0.28
CA ILE A 168 -5.16 7.52 0.09
C ILE A 168 -5.14 7.36 1.60
N SER A 169 -6.22 6.76 2.11
CA SER A 169 -6.35 6.44 3.53
C SER A 169 -5.67 5.11 3.85
N ASP A 170 -5.13 4.97 5.06
CA ASP A 170 -4.70 3.65 5.56
C ASP A 170 -5.88 2.67 5.68
N ALA A 171 -7.09 3.18 5.89
CA ALA A 171 -8.33 2.42 5.92
C ALA A 171 -8.79 1.94 4.53
N SER A 172 -8.19 2.43 3.44
CA SER A 172 -8.51 2.00 2.08
C SER A 172 -8.11 0.55 1.78
N PHE A 173 -7.27 -0.06 2.62
CA PHE A 173 -6.83 -1.43 2.46
C PHE A 173 -7.14 -2.21 3.74
N SER A 174 -8.00 -3.22 3.66
CA SER A 174 -8.14 -4.17 4.76
C SER A 174 -6.84 -4.96 4.93
N ARG A 175 -6.63 -5.58 6.12
CA ARG A 175 -5.49 -6.46 6.35
C ARG A 175 -5.47 -7.62 5.34
N VAL A 176 -6.65 -8.20 5.10
CA VAL A 176 -6.83 -9.33 4.20
C VAL A 176 -6.49 -8.95 2.77
N TYR A 177 -6.95 -7.78 2.32
CA TYR A 177 -6.59 -7.24 1.00
C TYR A 177 -5.08 -7.07 0.83
N ARG A 178 -4.39 -6.50 1.82
CA ARG A 178 -2.92 -6.36 1.77
C ARG A 178 -2.22 -7.72 1.69
N ASP A 179 -2.66 -8.69 2.49
CA ASP A 179 -2.05 -10.03 2.51
C ASP A 179 -2.29 -10.76 1.19
N ASN A 180 -3.50 -10.69 0.62
CA ASN A 180 -3.80 -11.21 -0.71
C ASN A 180 -2.92 -10.57 -1.79
N ASN A 181 -2.77 -9.25 -1.77
CA ASN A 181 -1.94 -8.51 -2.72
C ASN A 181 -0.47 -8.94 -2.66
N ARG A 182 0.06 -9.14 -1.45
CA ARG A 182 1.42 -9.67 -1.26
C ARG A 182 1.55 -11.07 -1.87
N ARG A 183 0.58 -11.97 -1.65
CA ARG A 183 0.58 -13.32 -2.24
C ARG A 183 0.52 -13.28 -3.77
N ILE A 184 -0.33 -12.42 -4.33
CA ILE A 184 -0.43 -12.21 -5.79
C ILE A 184 0.91 -11.72 -6.34
N LEU A 185 1.51 -10.70 -5.72
CA LEU A 185 2.82 -10.17 -6.13
C LEU A 185 3.90 -11.25 -6.08
N MET A 186 3.95 -12.06 -5.01
CA MET A 186 4.90 -13.17 -4.93
C MET A 186 4.71 -14.17 -6.07
N CYS A 187 3.46 -14.51 -6.43
CA CYS A 187 3.18 -15.41 -7.55
C CYS A 187 3.61 -14.83 -8.90
N GLN A 188 3.48 -13.51 -9.10
CA GLN A 188 3.94 -12.84 -10.34
C GLN A 188 5.46 -12.91 -10.53
N LEU A 189 6.24 -13.11 -9.46
CA LEU A 189 7.68 -13.32 -9.56
C LEU A 189 8.06 -14.72 -10.09
N MET A 190 7.08 -15.61 -10.28
CA MET A 190 7.26 -16.99 -10.76
C MET A 190 6.32 -17.25 -11.95
N PRO A 191 6.61 -16.69 -13.15
CA PRO A 191 5.72 -16.82 -14.30
C PRO A 191 5.65 -18.26 -14.83
N ASN A 192 4.48 -18.66 -15.31
CA ASN A 192 4.27 -19.92 -16.03
C ASN A 192 3.11 -19.72 -17.01
N LEU A 193 3.44 -19.36 -18.26
CA LEU A 193 2.46 -18.95 -19.27
C LEU A 193 1.48 -20.07 -19.63
N ASP A 194 1.96 -21.30 -19.77
CA ASP A 194 1.13 -22.46 -20.13
C ASP A 194 0.06 -22.71 -19.05
N ALA A 195 0.45 -22.66 -17.78
CA ALA A 195 -0.48 -22.80 -16.67
C ALA A 195 -1.45 -21.60 -16.59
N ASP A 196 -0.96 -20.39 -16.86
CA ASP A 196 -1.75 -19.16 -16.82
C ASP A 196 -2.84 -19.14 -17.90
N GLU A 197 -2.53 -19.56 -19.12
CA GLU A 197 -3.49 -19.68 -20.22
C GLU A 197 -4.53 -20.76 -19.91
N GLY A 198 -4.08 -21.95 -19.49
CA GLY A 198 -4.98 -23.07 -19.16
C GLY A 198 -6.00 -22.73 -18.08
N VAL A 199 -5.60 -22.06 -16.99
CA VAL A 199 -6.56 -21.69 -15.93
C VAL A 199 -7.54 -20.59 -16.37
N VAL A 200 -7.14 -19.68 -17.26
CA VAL A 200 -8.07 -18.67 -17.80
C VAL A 200 -9.11 -19.32 -18.68
N GLU A 201 -8.71 -20.21 -19.58
CA GLU A 201 -9.66 -20.97 -20.42
C GLU A 201 -10.67 -21.73 -19.56
N LEU A 202 -10.20 -22.42 -18.52
CA LEU A 202 -11.08 -23.14 -17.60
C LEU A 202 -12.07 -22.21 -16.90
N VAL A 203 -11.62 -21.05 -16.41
CA VAL A 203 -12.50 -20.07 -15.75
C VAL A 203 -13.48 -19.43 -16.74
N ASP A 204 -13.10 -19.24 -18.00
CA ASP A 204 -13.98 -18.72 -19.04
C ASP A 204 -15.12 -19.69 -19.38
N TYR A 205 -14.86 -21.01 -19.32
CA TYR A 205 -15.88 -22.05 -19.53
C TYR A 205 -16.62 -22.45 -18.25
N ALA A 206 -16.11 -22.07 -17.08
CA ALA A 206 -16.69 -22.47 -15.81
C ALA A 206 -18.09 -21.86 -15.60
N ARG A 207 -18.93 -22.62 -14.89
CA ARG A 207 -20.25 -22.14 -14.48
C ARG A 207 -20.15 -20.93 -13.55
N ALA A 208 -21.21 -20.12 -13.50
CA ALA A 208 -21.32 -19.06 -12.51
C ALA A 208 -21.14 -19.60 -11.08
N GLY A 209 -20.28 -18.95 -10.29
CA GLY A 209 -19.97 -19.35 -8.92
C GLY A 209 -18.94 -20.48 -8.79
N ALA A 210 -18.16 -20.75 -9.83
CA ALA A 210 -17.01 -21.66 -9.75
C ALA A 210 -16.06 -21.29 -8.61
N ARG A 211 -15.54 -22.31 -7.93
CA ARG A 211 -14.57 -22.12 -6.85
C ARG A 211 -13.16 -22.37 -7.35
N LEU A 212 -12.20 -21.81 -6.62
CA LEU A 212 -10.78 -22.05 -6.88
C LEU A 212 -10.47 -23.55 -6.85
N GLU A 213 -11.03 -24.31 -5.89
CA GLU A 213 -10.86 -25.77 -5.77
C GLU A 213 -11.33 -26.55 -7.00
N ASP A 214 -12.44 -26.11 -7.62
CA ASP A 214 -12.97 -26.74 -8.84
C ASP A 214 -11.96 -26.56 -9.98
N ILE A 215 -11.46 -25.34 -10.18
CA ILE A 215 -10.52 -25.02 -11.26
C ILE A 215 -9.16 -25.69 -11.05
N VAL A 216 -8.70 -25.77 -9.81
CA VAL A 216 -7.47 -26.52 -9.49
C VAL A 216 -7.62 -27.98 -9.87
N THR A 217 -8.75 -28.60 -9.51
CA THR A 217 -9.05 -30.01 -9.83
C THR A 217 -9.16 -30.24 -11.33
N ASP A 218 -9.95 -29.41 -12.02
CA ASP A 218 -10.24 -29.54 -13.44
C ASP A 218 -9.03 -29.23 -14.33
N SER A 219 -8.05 -28.47 -13.82
CA SER A 219 -6.82 -28.15 -14.57
C SER A 219 -5.93 -29.36 -14.83
N GLY A 220 -6.01 -30.40 -14.01
CA GLY A 220 -5.07 -31.54 -14.05
C GLY A 220 -3.62 -31.17 -13.73
N LEU A 221 -3.34 -29.91 -13.33
CA LEU A 221 -2.01 -29.45 -12.95
C LEU A 221 -1.72 -29.84 -11.48
N PRO A 222 -0.43 -29.87 -11.08
CA PRO A 222 -0.09 -29.91 -9.66
C PRO A 222 -0.77 -28.76 -8.92
N GLU A 223 -1.32 -29.04 -7.74
CA GLU A 223 -2.13 -28.11 -6.95
C GLU A 223 -1.48 -26.72 -6.79
N SER A 224 -0.20 -26.68 -6.44
CA SER A 224 0.56 -25.44 -6.28
C SER A 224 0.72 -24.66 -7.58
N VAL A 225 0.86 -25.34 -8.72
CA VAL A 225 1.00 -24.72 -10.04
C VAL A 225 -0.31 -24.06 -10.45
N ALA A 226 -1.44 -24.76 -10.29
CA ALA A 226 -2.76 -24.21 -10.56
C ALA A 226 -3.09 -23.03 -9.64
N TYR A 227 -2.84 -23.18 -8.34
CA TYR A 227 -3.06 -22.11 -7.36
C TYR A 227 -2.27 -20.84 -7.72
N HIS A 228 -0.97 -20.98 -8.01
CA HIS A 228 -0.14 -19.84 -8.41
C HIS A 228 -0.61 -19.21 -9.73
N ALA A 229 -1.04 -20.02 -10.70
CA ALA A 229 -1.57 -19.50 -11.97
C ALA A 229 -2.85 -18.68 -11.76
N ILE A 230 -3.79 -19.19 -10.96
CA ILE A 230 -5.01 -18.45 -10.61
C ILE A 230 -4.66 -17.13 -9.92
N MET A 231 -3.73 -17.14 -8.96
CA MET A 231 -3.27 -15.92 -8.28
C MET A 231 -2.61 -14.92 -9.23
N ARG A 232 -1.75 -15.37 -10.17
CA ARG A 232 -1.17 -14.51 -11.21
C ARG A 232 -2.25 -13.88 -12.08
N MET A 233 -3.24 -14.66 -12.49
CA MET A 233 -4.33 -14.20 -13.36
C MET A 233 -5.34 -13.29 -12.65
N ILE A 234 -5.50 -13.43 -11.33
CA ILE A 234 -6.18 -12.43 -10.50
C ILE A 234 -5.40 -11.11 -10.53
N GLY A 235 -4.08 -11.17 -10.35
CA GLY A 235 -3.20 -10.00 -10.44
C GLY A 235 -3.24 -9.35 -11.82
N ALA A 236 -3.23 -10.13 -12.90
CA ALA A 236 -3.32 -9.65 -14.28
C ALA A 236 -4.73 -9.12 -14.64
N GLY A 237 -5.70 -9.25 -13.76
CA GLY A 237 -7.07 -8.80 -13.98
C GLY A 237 -7.86 -9.65 -14.97
N ARG A 238 -7.38 -10.86 -15.33
CA ARG A 238 -8.09 -11.82 -16.19
C ARG A 238 -9.07 -12.69 -15.40
N ILE A 239 -8.78 -12.92 -14.13
CA ILE A 239 -9.66 -13.60 -13.17
C ILE A 239 -10.07 -12.61 -12.07
N GLY A 240 -11.31 -12.68 -11.63
CA GLY A 240 -11.84 -11.96 -10.48
C GLY A 240 -11.92 -12.86 -9.24
N ALA A 241 -11.71 -12.25 -8.07
CA ALA A 241 -11.92 -12.83 -6.76
C ALA A 241 -12.25 -11.69 -5.78
N GLU A 242 -12.92 -11.99 -4.66
CA GLU A 242 -13.12 -11.04 -3.57
C GLU A 242 -11.80 -10.86 -2.81
N ARG A 243 -11.14 -9.71 -2.97
CA ARG A 243 -9.82 -9.44 -2.39
C ARG A 243 -9.89 -8.99 -0.94
N ASP A 244 -11.05 -8.56 -0.44
CA ASP A 244 -11.26 -8.26 0.98
C ASP A 244 -11.59 -9.52 1.82
N ALA A 245 -11.80 -10.67 1.18
CA ALA A 245 -11.85 -11.99 1.79
C ALA A 245 -10.57 -12.77 1.51
N VAL A 246 -10.16 -13.68 2.40
CA VAL A 246 -8.95 -14.49 2.17
C VAL A 246 -9.16 -15.32 0.92
N ILE A 247 -8.23 -15.21 -0.04
CA ILE A 247 -8.28 -16.00 -1.27
C ILE A 247 -7.70 -17.38 -0.98
N ASP A 248 -8.54 -18.40 -1.05
CA ASP A 248 -8.20 -19.80 -0.78
C ASP A 248 -9.11 -20.74 -1.60
N TYR A 249 -8.93 -22.05 -1.47
CA TYR A 249 -9.67 -23.07 -2.22
C TYR A 249 -11.21 -22.88 -2.28
N PRO A 250 -11.91 -22.51 -1.20
CA PRO A 250 -13.36 -22.31 -1.24
C PRO A 250 -13.79 -20.99 -1.88
N SER A 251 -12.86 -20.09 -2.21
CA SER A 251 -13.16 -18.77 -2.76
C SER A 251 -13.80 -18.90 -4.13
N GLN A 252 -14.83 -18.10 -4.37
CA GLN A 252 -15.41 -17.95 -5.71
C GLN A 252 -14.48 -17.15 -6.59
N ILE A 253 -14.35 -17.60 -7.84
CA ILE A 253 -13.62 -16.89 -8.88
C ILE A 253 -14.48 -16.77 -10.13
N TRP A 254 -14.18 -15.78 -10.96
CA TRP A 254 -14.94 -15.51 -12.18
C TRP A 254 -14.06 -14.93 -13.27
N SER A 255 -14.45 -15.13 -14.52
CA SER A 255 -13.80 -14.48 -15.66
C SER A 255 -14.02 -12.97 -15.61
N LYS A 256 -12.94 -12.21 -15.79
CA LYS A 256 -13.00 -10.78 -16.08
C LYS A 256 -12.76 -10.60 -17.58
N LYS A 257 -13.84 -10.56 -18.34
CA LYS A 257 -13.79 -10.22 -19.76
C LYS A 257 -13.13 -8.85 -19.90
N GLN A 258 -12.01 -8.80 -20.62
CA GLN A 258 -11.28 -7.56 -20.93
C GLN A 258 -12.03 -6.75 -21.98
#